data_AF-A0A1W1H2T7-F1
#
_entry.id   AF-A0A1W1H2T7-F1
#
_cell.length_a   1.000
_cell.length_b   1.000
_cell.length_c   1.000
_cell.angle_alpha   90.00
_cell.angle_beta   90.00
_cell.angle_gamma   90.00
#
_symmetry.space_group_name_H-M   'P 1'
#
loop_
_entity.id
_entity.type
_entity.pdbx_description
1 polymer ?
#
loop_
_entity_poly.entity_id
_entity_poly.type
_entity_poly.pdbx_seq_one_letter_code
_entity_poly.pdbx_strand_id
1 'polypeptide(L)'
;MKILPESRLARVRPRLCATFAGLLVALLASACTPSPSTASPQGATAPRQDVAPMQSSATPATTATATPPDAGSVLYFIYDVDGDGAVSYEVANGSVATFWFGHAFELAGTRYYTGFAWNTPQKYGKPGEDEAGPDSQVTLTEATFTLTGDKPDRPWVFKGAEPWIGTVGAYGTAPDIDSKRKPLEYRTPAGKLVLAVPTSTFATGTSIESYTVLVFNPDYEKSEDGQVWASAGTVITGEDNSAACDEGQVMPCVSNRGALAFSAVAGSDLPTITVTATGTTISGPGQTRALGAADARQYHYDAARKAYVEK
;
A
#
# COMPACT_ATOMS: atom_id res chain seq x y z
N MET A 1 -30.72 -15.06 42.02
CA MET A 1 -30.54 -16.46 41.58
C MET A 1 -31.87 -16.99 41.05
N LYS A 2 -32.08 -16.93 39.73
CA LYS A 2 -33.13 -17.65 38.97
C LYS A 2 -32.67 -17.65 37.52
N ILE A 3 -32.49 -18.85 36.95
CA ILE A 3 -31.97 -19.07 35.60
C ILE A 3 -33.14 -19.52 34.73
N LEU A 4 -33.33 -18.88 33.58
CA LEU A 4 -34.24 -19.31 32.50
C LEU A 4 -33.55 -19.01 31.15
N PRO A 5 -33.88 -19.74 30.07
CA PRO A 5 -32.83 -20.45 29.33
C PRO A 5 -32.54 -19.91 27.92
N GLU A 6 -31.47 -20.47 27.34
CA GLU A 6 -30.99 -20.19 25.98
C GLU A 6 -32.03 -20.52 24.89
N SER A 7 -32.37 -19.53 24.07
CA SER A 7 -33.16 -19.71 22.85
C SER A 7 -32.25 -19.93 21.65
N ARG A 8 -32.16 -21.17 21.16
CA ARG A 8 -31.42 -21.52 19.93
C ARG A 8 -32.06 -20.86 18.71
N LEU A 9 -31.42 -19.84 18.13
CA LEU A 9 -31.80 -19.30 16.83
C LEU A 9 -31.22 -20.17 15.70
N ALA A 10 -32.10 -20.80 14.94
CA ALA A 10 -31.74 -21.68 13.84
C ALA A 10 -31.22 -20.90 12.63
N ARG A 11 -30.10 -21.36 12.05
CA ARG A 11 -29.47 -20.76 10.86
C ARG A 11 -30.28 -21.10 9.60
N VAL A 12 -31.20 -20.22 9.21
CA VAL A 12 -31.95 -20.33 7.94
C VAL A 12 -31.07 -19.90 6.77
N ARG A 13 -30.79 -20.82 5.84
CA ARG A 13 -30.15 -20.53 4.54
C ARG A 13 -31.24 -20.31 3.48
N PRO A 14 -31.28 -19.18 2.76
CA PRO A 14 -32.05 -19.07 1.53
C PRO A 14 -31.39 -19.92 0.44
N ARG A 15 -32.19 -20.77 -0.23
CA ARG A 15 -31.83 -21.32 -1.55
C ARG A 15 -32.47 -20.41 -2.59
N LEU A 16 -31.69 -19.85 -3.52
CA LEU A 16 -32.27 -19.27 -4.75
C LEU A 16 -32.25 -20.32 -5.86
N CYS A 17 -33.37 -20.41 -6.57
CA CYS A 17 -33.54 -21.32 -7.70
C CYS A 17 -32.81 -20.79 -8.93
N ALA A 18 -32.12 -21.70 -9.64
CA ALA A 18 -31.71 -21.43 -11.01
C ALA A 18 -32.92 -21.53 -11.95
N THR A 19 -33.08 -20.54 -12.84
CA THR A 19 -33.99 -20.61 -13.99
C THR A 19 -33.18 -20.56 -15.28
N PHE A 20 -33.10 -21.70 -15.96
CA PHE A 20 -32.57 -21.78 -17.32
C PHE A 20 -33.55 -21.14 -18.32
N ALA A 21 -33.04 -20.29 -19.21
CA ALA A 21 -33.67 -19.98 -20.49
C ALA A 21 -32.56 -19.88 -21.54
N GLY A 22 -32.52 -20.83 -22.47
CA GLY A 22 -31.53 -20.85 -23.53
C GLY A 22 -32.05 -20.18 -24.81
N LEU A 23 -31.12 -19.71 -25.65
CA LEU A 23 -31.37 -19.58 -27.08
C LEU A 23 -30.17 -20.11 -27.85
N LEU A 24 -30.44 -20.85 -28.92
CA LEU A 24 -29.46 -21.64 -29.66
C LEU A 24 -29.55 -21.24 -31.13
N VAL A 25 -28.44 -20.73 -31.68
CA VAL A 25 -28.26 -20.52 -33.12
C VAL A 25 -26.88 -21.04 -33.49
N ALA A 26 -26.80 -21.79 -34.59
CA ALA A 26 -25.61 -22.48 -35.06
C ALA A 26 -25.35 -22.18 -36.55
N LEU A 27 -24.33 -22.84 -37.12
CA LEU A 27 -23.89 -22.83 -38.53
C LEU A 27 -22.90 -21.67 -38.86
N LEU A 28 -21.80 -21.86 -39.59
CA LEU A 28 -21.16 -23.07 -40.17
C LEU A 28 -19.67 -22.77 -40.53
N ALA A 29 -18.86 -23.84 -40.71
CA ALA A 29 -17.66 -24.05 -41.56
C ALA A 29 -16.85 -22.82 -42.12
N SER A 30 -15.53 -22.85 -42.37
CA SER A 30 -14.52 -23.92 -42.56
C SER A 30 -13.11 -23.25 -42.56
N ALA A 31 -11.94 -23.88 -42.72
CA ALA A 31 -11.50 -25.28 -42.94
C ALA A 31 -10.07 -25.47 -42.37
N CYS A 32 -9.48 -26.66 -42.53
CA CYS A 32 -8.04 -26.90 -42.34
C CYS A 32 -7.32 -27.09 -43.69
N THR A 33 -6.05 -26.67 -43.79
CA THR A 33 -5.01 -27.40 -44.55
C THR A 33 -3.61 -27.12 -43.96
N PRO A 34 -2.81 -28.16 -43.66
CA PRO A 34 -1.37 -28.02 -43.41
C PRO A 34 -0.57 -28.11 -44.72
N SER A 35 0.70 -27.73 -44.68
CA SER A 35 1.68 -27.99 -45.76
C SER A 35 3.05 -28.37 -45.18
N PRO A 36 3.88 -29.13 -45.91
CA PRO A 36 4.51 -30.31 -45.29
C PRO A 36 6.01 -30.20 -45.00
N SER A 37 6.47 -31.08 -44.12
CA SER A 37 7.89 -31.44 -44.00
C SER A 37 8.32 -32.34 -45.15
N THR A 38 9.43 -32.02 -45.81
CA THR A 38 10.20 -32.93 -46.68
C THR A 38 11.57 -33.19 -46.08
N ALA A 39 12.08 -34.42 -46.24
CA ALA A 39 13.36 -34.85 -45.68
C ALA A 39 14.29 -35.41 -46.76
N SER A 40 15.60 -35.21 -46.55
CA SER A 40 16.72 -35.94 -47.18
C SER A 40 16.99 -35.65 -48.68
N PRO A 41 18.27 -35.74 -49.16
CA PRO A 41 19.28 -36.73 -48.76
C PRO A 41 20.64 -36.23 -48.25
N GLN A 42 21.42 -37.17 -47.71
CA GLN A 42 22.84 -37.04 -47.32
C GLN A 42 23.78 -36.90 -48.53
N GLY A 43 24.97 -36.30 -48.32
CA GLY A 43 26.13 -36.62 -49.15
C GLY A 43 27.24 -35.58 -49.29
N ALA A 44 28.02 -35.31 -48.24
CA ALA A 44 29.43 -34.89 -48.36
C ALA A 44 30.16 -34.92 -47.00
N THR A 45 31.25 -35.68 -46.88
CA THR A 45 32.12 -35.73 -45.70
C THR A 45 33.27 -34.72 -45.80
N ALA A 46 33.45 -33.89 -44.76
CA ALA A 46 34.61 -33.03 -44.52
C ALA A 46 34.92 -33.03 -43.00
N PRO A 47 36.14 -32.62 -42.57
CA PRO A 47 36.83 -33.35 -41.50
C PRO A 47 36.38 -33.05 -40.06
N ARG A 48 36.53 -34.07 -39.20
CA ARG A 48 36.40 -34.01 -37.74
C ARG A 48 37.43 -33.04 -37.15
N GLN A 49 36.95 -31.98 -36.48
CA GLN A 49 37.72 -31.24 -35.48
C GLN A 49 37.31 -31.72 -34.09
N ASP A 50 38.29 -31.91 -33.21
CA ASP A 50 38.05 -32.36 -31.84
C ASP A 50 37.40 -31.25 -31.01
N VAL A 51 36.25 -31.55 -30.41
CA VAL A 51 35.52 -30.63 -29.56
C VAL A 51 36.13 -30.68 -28.15
N ALA A 52 36.88 -29.65 -27.78
CA ALA A 52 37.21 -29.40 -26.39
C ALA A 52 35.90 -29.22 -25.58
N PRO A 53 35.81 -29.76 -24.35
CA PRO A 53 34.56 -29.72 -23.60
C PRO A 53 34.17 -28.27 -23.31
N MET A 54 33.05 -27.82 -23.89
CA MET A 54 32.44 -26.56 -23.48
C MET A 54 32.05 -26.69 -22.01
N GLN A 55 32.82 -26.02 -21.15
CA GLN A 55 32.38 -25.73 -19.80
C GLN A 55 31.06 -24.98 -19.90
N SER A 56 29.98 -25.59 -19.42
CA SER A 56 28.74 -24.87 -19.18
C SER A 56 28.99 -23.86 -18.06
N SER A 57 29.45 -22.68 -18.45
CA SER A 57 29.38 -21.47 -17.65
C SER A 57 27.91 -21.18 -17.41
N ALA A 58 27.35 -21.80 -16.37
CA ALA A 58 26.03 -21.51 -15.89
C ALA A 58 26.03 -20.06 -15.39
N THR A 59 25.66 -19.15 -16.29
CA THR A 59 25.24 -17.80 -15.91
C THR A 59 24.23 -17.96 -14.78
N PRO A 60 24.46 -17.38 -13.59
CA PRO A 60 23.50 -17.49 -12.51
C PRO A 60 22.16 -17.00 -13.02
N ALA A 61 21.15 -17.86 -12.99
CA ALA A 61 19.81 -17.48 -13.39
C ALA A 61 19.36 -16.37 -12.43
N THR A 62 19.27 -15.14 -12.91
CA THR A 62 18.66 -14.03 -12.18
C THR A 62 17.26 -14.48 -11.79
N THR A 63 17.05 -14.78 -10.51
CA THR A 63 15.77 -15.27 -10.02
C THR A 63 14.70 -14.26 -10.39
N ALA A 64 13.77 -14.66 -11.26
CA ALA A 64 12.65 -13.81 -11.64
C ALA A 64 11.89 -13.44 -10.36
N THR A 65 11.90 -12.16 -9.99
CA THR A 65 11.19 -11.68 -8.82
C THR A 65 9.70 -11.92 -9.05
N ALA A 66 9.12 -12.84 -8.30
CA ALA A 66 7.71 -13.18 -8.38
C ALA A 66 6.84 -11.92 -8.23
N THR A 67 6.01 -11.64 -9.23
CA THR A 67 5.08 -10.51 -9.23
C THR A 67 4.17 -10.58 -7.99
N PRO A 68 4.11 -9.54 -7.15
CA PRO A 68 3.17 -9.47 -6.04
C PRO A 68 1.70 -9.55 -6.48
N PRO A 69 0.77 -9.86 -5.56
CA PRO A 69 -0.66 -9.69 -5.78
C PRO A 69 -0.98 -8.28 -6.30
N ASP A 70 -1.95 -8.18 -7.21
CA ASP A 70 -2.43 -6.90 -7.71
C ASP A 70 -3.45 -6.23 -6.77
N ALA A 71 -3.81 -4.99 -7.09
CA ALA A 71 -4.74 -4.19 -6.30
C ALA A 71 -6.12 -4.85 -6.13
N GLY A 72 -6.63 -5.51 -7.16
CA GLY A 72 -7.92 -6.23 -7.10
C GLY A 72 -7.86 -7.42 -6.15
N SER A 73 -6.77 -8.21 -6.23
CA SER A 73 -6.48 -9.32 -5.31
C SER A 73 -6.36 -8.83 -3.86
N VAL A 74 -5.65 -7.73 -3.63
CA VAL A 74 -5.53 -7.12 -2.29
C VAL A 74 -6.91 -6.74 -1.74
N LEU A 75 -7.72 -6.00 -2.51
CA LEU A 75 -9.06 -5.60 -2.07
C LEU A 75 -9.96 -6.80 -1.80
N TYR A 76 -9.92 -7.85 -2.64
CA TYR A 76 -10.64 -9.10 -2.39
C TYR A 76 -10.27 -9.73 -1.04
N PHE A 77 -8.98 -9.83 -0.73
CA PHE A 77 -8.52 -10.42 0.54
C PHE A 77 -8.86 -9.58 1.78
N ILE A 78 -9.13 -8.27 1.63
CA ILE A 78 -9.57 -7.40 2.74
C ILE A 78 -11.09 -7.47 2.94
N TYR A 79 -11.87 -7.46 1.86
CA TYR A 79 -13.33 -7.23 1.92
C TYR A 79 -14.20 -8.44 1.56
N ASP A 80 -13.64 -9.53 1.01
CA ASP A 80 -14.36 -10.71 0.48
C ASP A 80 -15.44 -10.33 -0.56
N VAL A 81 -15.12 -9.33 -1.40
CA VAL A 81 -15.94 -8.83 -2.50
C VAL A 81 -15.16 -8.98 -3.81
N ASP A 82 -15.78 -9.63 -4.80
CA ASP A 82 -15.25 -9.68 -6.17
C ASP A 82 -15.32 -8.29 -6.80
N GLY A 83 -14.17 -7.64 -6.94
CA GLY A 83 -14.06 -6.39 -7.70
C GLY A 83 -14.25 -6.61 -9.21
N ASP A 84 -14.70 -5.58 -9.92
CA ASP A 84 -14.80 -5.55 -11.39
C ASP A 84 -13.44 -5.33 -12.10
N GLY A 85 -12.34 -5.39 -11.34
CA GLY A 85 -10.99 -5.01 -11.76
C GLY A 85 -10.64 -3.55 -11.47
N ALA A 86 -11.57 -2.73 -10.99
CA ALA A 86 -11.26 -1.39 -10.52
C ALA A 86 -10.47 -1.42 -9.20
N VAL A 87 -9.70 -0.36 -8.99
CA VAL A 87 -8.95 -0.10 -7.75
C VAL A 87 -9.79 0.63 -6.69
N SER A 88 -11.07 0.85 -6.95
CA SER A 88 -12.02 1.49 -6.02
C SER A 88 -13.45 1.03 -6.30
N TYR A 89 -14.18 0.59 -5.27
CA TYR A 89 -15.57 0.11 -5.40
C TYR A 89 -16.33 0.12 -4.05
N GLU A 90 -17.66 0.02 -4.08
CA GLU A 90 -18.50 -0.07 -2.87
C GLU A 90 -18.38 -1.45 -2.20
N VAL A 91 -18.08 -1.48 -0.90
CA VAL A 91 -17.90 -2.72 -0.12
C VAL A 91 -19.07 -3.03 0.83
N ALA A 92 -19.68 -2.01 1.45
CA ALA A 92 -20.82 -2.18 2.34
C ALA A 92 -21.52 -0.84 2.62
N ASN A 93 -22.86 -0.78 2.52
CA ASN A 93 -23.68 0.36 2.96
C ASN A 93 -23.14 1.73 2.47
N GLY A 94 -22.82 1.88 1.18
CA GLY A 94 -22.27 3.11 0.61
C GLY A 94 -20.83 3.46 1.04
N SER A 95 -20.14 2.58 1.79
CA SER A 95 -18.69 2.65 2.02
C SER A 95 -17.96 2.25 0.75
N VAL A 96 -17.11 3.15 0.25
CA VAL A 96 -16.21 2.86 -0.88
C VAL A 96 -14.85 2.50 -0.32
N ALA A 97 -14.30 1.36 -0.76
CA ALA A 97 -12.92 0.98 -0.53
C ALA A 97 -12.08 1.30 -1.76
N THR A 98 -10.82 1.70 -1.55
CA THR A 98 -9.87 2.12 -2.59
C THR A 98 -8.50 1.57 -2.27
N PHE A 99 -7.88 0.85 -3.21
CA PHE A 99 -6.47 0.45 -3.09
C PHE A 99 -5.58 1.69 -3.13
N TRP A 100 -4.61 1.73 -2.22
CA TRP A 100 -3.82 2.93 -1.96
C TRP A 100 -2.35 2.74 -2.26
N PHE A 101 -1.74 1.70 -1.70
CA PHE A 101 -0.29 1.49 -1.78
C PHE A 101 0.07 0.01 -1.66
N GLY A 102 1.13 -0.44 -2.33
CA GLY A 102 1.61 -1.82 -2.25
C GLY A 102 3.11 -1.86 -2.03
N HIS A 103 3.56 -2.60 -1.02
CA HIS A 103 4.96 -2.62 -0.61
C HIS A 103 5.51 -4.03 -0.44
N ALA A 104 6.59 -4.36 -1.14
CA ALA A 104 7.34 -5.60 -0.96
C ALA A 104 8.60 -5.33 -0.14
N PHE A 105 8.83 -6.12 0.90
CA PHE A 105 9.95 -5.93 1.84
C PHE A 105 10.47 -7.26 2.39
N GLU A 106 11.69 -7.26 2.91
CA GLU A 106 12.27 -8.40 3.61
C GLU A 106 12.52 -8.08 5.09
N LEU A 107 12.16 -9.02 5.97
CA LEU A 107 12.31 -8.91 7.41
C LEU A 107 12.62 -10.29 8.01
N ALA A 108 13.73 -10.41 8.74
CA ALA A 108 14.24 -11.67 9.29
C ALA A 108 14.31 -12.83 8.26
N GLY A 109 14.70 -12.53 7.02
CA GLY A 109 14.79 -13.50 5.92
C GLY A 109 13.45 -13.93 5.31
N THR A 110 12.32 -13.45 5.84
CA THR A 110 10.99 -13.64 5.22
C THR A 110 10.70 -12.46 4.30
N ARG A 111 10.33 -12.76 3.05
CA ARG A 111 9.83 -11.76 2.10
C ARG A 111 8.33 -11.61 2.22
N TYR A 112 7.92 -10.38 2.46
CA TYR A 112 6.54 -9.95 2.60
C TYR A 112 6.13 -9.08 1.43
N TYR A 113 4.84 -9.08 1.14
CA TYR A 113 4.16 -8.02 0.40
C TYR A 113 2.93 -7.63 1.20
N THR A 114 2.73 -6.32 1.39
CA THR A 114 1.50 -5.79 1.97
C THR A 114 0.87 -4.84 0.98
N GLY A 115 -0.40 -5.10 0.65
CA GLY A 115 -1.26 -4.16 -0.04
C GLY A 115 -2.13 -3.42 0.96
N PHE A 116 -2.09 -2.09 0.91
CA PHE A 116 -2.88 -1.19 1.73
C PHE A 116 -4.04 -0.61 0.91
N ALA A 117 -5.19 -0.53 1.54
CA ALA A 117 -6.37 0.15 1.02
C ALA A 117 -6.91 1.11 2.08
N TRP A 118 -7.78 2.02 1.69
CA TRP A 118 -8.59 2.80 2.62
C TRP A 118 -10.06 2.66 2.28
N ASN A 119 -10.94 2.87 3.25
CA ASN A 119 -12.37 2.97 3.00
C ASN A 119 -13.03 4.15 3.73
N THR A 120 -14.07 4.70 3.09
CA THR A 120 -14.93 5.71 3.72
C THR A 120 -15.76 5.07 4.84
N PRO A 121 -16.26 5.85 5.80
CA PRO A 121 -17.32 5.38 6.70
C PRO A 121 -18.51 4.80 5.93
N GLN A 122 -19.21 3.84 6.55
CA GLN A 122 -20.52 3.37 6.07
C GLN A 122 -21.57 4.46 6.28
N LYS A 123 -22.50 4.57 5.34
CA LYS A 123 -23.55 5.59 5.33
C LYS A 123 -24.85 5.03 5.88
N TYR A 124 -25.40 5.73 6.86
CA TYR A 124 -26.62 5.33 7.58
C TYR A 124 -27.64 6.48 7.67
N GLY A 125 -27.22 7.73 7.43
CA GLY A 125 -28.08 8.89 7.30
C GLY A 125 -28.75 8.95 5.91
N LYS A 126 -29.55 10.00 5.70
CA LYS A 126 -30.08 10.31 4.36
C LYS A 126 -28.96 10.87 3.46
N PRO A 127 -29.12 10.84 2.12
CA PRO A 127 -28.21 11.53 1.22
C PRO A 127 -28.01 13.00 1.63
N GLY A 128 -26.75 13.40 1.84
CA GLY A 128 -26.37 14.74 2.33
C GLY A 128 -26.23 14.87 3.86
N GLU A 129 -26.61 13.87 4.66
CA GLU A 129 -26.41 13.89 6.13
C GLU A 129 -25.03 13.34 6.53
N ASP A 130 -24.44 12.44 5.74
CA ASP A 130 -23.13 11.79 5.97
C ASP A 130 -22.01 12.41 5.09
N GLU A 131 -21.96 13.75 4.95
CA GLU A 131 -20.89 14.43 4.21
C GLU A 131 -19.62 14.60 5.04
N ALA A 132 -18.45 14.39 4.40
CA ALA A 132 -17.15 14.46 5.06
C ALA A 132 -16.73 15.91 5.34
N GLY A 133 -16.50 16.24 6.60
CA GLY A 133 -15.92 17.51 7.01
C GLY A 133 -14.39 17.55 6.82
N PRO A 134 -13.74 18.71 7.02
CA PRO A 134 -12.29 18.86 6.85
C PRO A 134 -11.47 17.82 7.62
N ASP A 135 -11.82 17.59 8.89
CA ASP A 135 -11.12 16.66 9.78
C ASP A 135 -11.56 15.19 9.61
N SER A 136 -12.48 14.90 8.68
CA SER A 136 -12.94 13.53 8.44
C SER A 136 -11.84 12.71 7.77
N GLN A 137 -11.38 11.67 8.46
CA GLN A 137 -10.37 10.74 7.97
C GLN A 137 -11.01 9.48 7.38
N VAL A 138 -10.24 8.74 6.57
CA VAL A 138 -10.61 7.40 6.12
C VAL A 138 -9.97 6.34 7.00
N THR A 139 -10.61 5.18 7.11
CA THR A 139 -10.01 4.01 7.75
C THR A 139 -8.97 3.42 6.81
N LEU A 140 -7.79 3.09 7.33
CA LEU A 140 -6.75 2.37 6.62
C LEU A 140 -6.88 0.86 6.90
N THR A 141 -6.69 0.04 5.89
CA THR A 141 -6.82 -1.43 5.91
C THR A 141 -5.68 -2.08 5.12
N GLU A 142 -5.42 -3.37 5.36
CA GLU A 142 -4.32 -4.07 4.69
C GLU A 142 -4.58 -5.55 4.43
N ALA A 143 -3.92 -6.12 3.43
CA ALA A 143 -3.71 -7.55 3.27
C ALA A 143 -2.22 -7.86 3.06
N THR A 144 -1.69 -8.78 3.88
CA THR A 144 -0.29 -9.18 3.91
C THR A 144 -0.11 -10.61 3.39
N PHE A 145 0.96 -10.79 2.62
CA PHE A 145 1.34 -12.01 1.93
C PHE A 145 2.82 -12.33 2.19
N THR A 146 3.20 -13.60 2.11
CA THR A 146 4.59 -14.07 2.17
C THR A 146 4.99 -14.79 0.89
N LEU A 147 6.24 -14.58 0.44
CA LEU A 147 6.79 -15.30 -0.71
C LEU A 147 7.27 -16.70 -0.29
N THR A 148 6.31 -17.57 0.03
CA THR A 148 6.52 -18.92 0.57
C THR A 148 5.79 -20.01 -0.20
N GLY A 149 5.16 -19.66 -1.33
CA GLY A 149 4.39 -20.60 -2.15
C GLY A 149 5.29 -21.60 -2.88
N ASP A 150 4.86 -22.86 -2.89
CA ASP A 150 5.50 -23.98 -3.59
C ASP A 150 5.18 -24.00 -5.10
N LYS A 151 4.20 -23.20 -5.52
CA LYS A 151 3.64 -23.18 -6.88
C LYS A 151 4.16 -21.99 -7.69
N PRO A 152 4.76 -22.22 -8.88
CA PRO A 152 5.24 -21.13 -9.73
C PRO A 152 4.15 -20.12 -10.18
N ASP A 153 2.89 -20.55 -10.29
CA ASP A 153 1.74 -19.68 -10.61
C ASP A 153 1.26 -18.85 -9.42
N ARG A 154 1.50 -19.31 -8.19
CA ARG A 154 1.07 -18.66 -6.93
C ARG A 154 2.16 -18.74 -5.86
N PRO A 155 3.28 -18.02 -6.06
CA PRO A 155 4.41 -18.02 -5.11
C PRO A 155 4.15 -17.14 -3.88
N TRP A 156 3.15 -16.25 -3.93
CA TRP A 156 2.69 -15.44 -2.80
C TRP A 156 1.54 -16.13 -2.08
N VAL A 157 1.70 -16.33 -0.77
CA VAL A 157 0.73 -16.97 0.12
C VAL A 157 0.14 -15.91 1.05
N PHE A 158 -1.19 -15.84 1.14
CA PHE A 158 -1.88 -14.95 2.06
C PHE A 158 -1.55 -15.29 3.52
N LYS A 159 -1.15 -14.27 4.31
CA LYS A 159 -0.84 -14.39 5.74
C LYS A 159 -2.00 -13.90 6.61
N GLY A 160 -2.67 -12.82 6.20
CA GLY A 160 -3.77 -12.20 6.93
C GLY A 160 -4.18 -10.87 6.31
N ALA A 161 -5.32 -10.35 6.74
CA ALA A 161 -5.81 -9.02 6.39
C ALA A 161 -6.46 -8.37 7.61
N GLU A 162 -6.31 -7.05 7.73
CA GLU A 162 -6.79 -6.27 8.86
C GLU A 162 -7.72 -5.16 8.38
N PRO A 163 -9.03 -5.22 8.72
CA PRO A 163 -10.05 -4.27 8.23
C PRO A 163 -10.02 -2.91 8.96
N TRP A 164 -9.05 -2.73 9.86
CA TRP A 164 -8.71 -1.46 10.48
C TRP A 164 -7.27 -1.55 10.99
N ILE A 165 -6.40 -0.65 10.53
CA ILE A 165 -5.03 -0.44 11.04
C ILE A 165 -4.78 1.01 11.46
N GLY A 166 -5.86 1.76 11.75
CA GLY A 166 -5.84 3.18 12.06
C GLY A 166 -6.55 4.03 11.00
N THR A 167 -6.35 5.35 11.07
CA THR A 167 -6.95 6.32 10.14
C THR A 167 -5.88 7.18 9.45
N VAL A 168 -6.24 7.78 8.32
CA VAL A 168 -5.35 8.66 7.55
C VAL A 168 -6.13 9.73 6.78
N GLY A 169 -5.45 10.81 6.42
CA GLY A 169 -5.97 11.83 5.51
C GLY A 169 -6.90 12.85 6.16
N ALA A 170 -7.76 13.44 5.32
CA ALA A 170 -8.65 14.56 5.61
C ALA A 170 -9.76 14.63 4.54
N TYR A 171 -10.82 15.41 4.74
CA TYR A 171 -11.93 15.58 3.77
C TYR A 171 -12.56 14.26 3.27
N GLY A 172 -12.48 13.18 4.04
CA GLY A 172 -12.99 11.86 3.66
C GLY A 172 -12.18 11.12 2.60
N THR A 173 -10.91 11.49 2.38
CA THR A 173 -9.96 10.78 1.50
C THR A 173 -8.62 10.53 2.18
N ALA A 174 -7.91 9.49 1.74
CA ALA A 174 -6.49 9.35 2.03
C ALA A 174 -5.68 10.39 1.22
N PRO A 175 -4.44 10.72 1.64
CA PRO A 175 -3.54 11.52 0.83
C PRO A 175 -3.06 10.74 -0.41
N ASP A 176 -2.74 11.45 -1.49
CA ASP A 176 -2.19 10.84 -2.71
C ASP A 176 -0.80 10.26 -2.44
N ILE A 177 -0.45 9.18 -3.16
CA ILE A 177 0.91 8.62 -3.13
C ILE A 177 1.84 9.47 -4.00
N ASP A 178 2.91 10.00 -3.40
CA ASP A 178 3.95 10.70 -4.15
C ASP A 178 4.94 9.70 -4.76
N SER A 179 4.62 9.26 -5.98
CA SER A 179 5.44 8.36 -6.80
C SER A 179 6.83 8.90 -7.18
N LYS A 180 7.15 10.18 -6.92
CA LYS A 180 8.48 10.75 -7.17
C LYS A 180 9.47 10.43 -6.06
N ARG A 181 8.98 10.23 -4.83
CA ARG A 181 9.77 9.83 -3.66
C ARG A 181 9.68 8.32 -3.47
N LYS A 182 10.69 7.73 -2.82
CA LYS A 182 10.67 6.31 -2.47
C LYS A 182 10.14 6.12 -1.05
N PRO A 183 9.43 5.03 -0.76
CA PRO A 183 9.21 4.57 0.61
C PRO A 183 10.53 4.42 1.35
N LEU A 184 10.54 4.80 2.63
CA LEU A 184 11.69 4.67 3.51
C LEU A 184 11.39 3.62 4.59
N GLU A 185 12.40 2.81 4.91
CA GLU A 185 12.24 1.65 5.77
C GLU A 185 13.27 1.66 6.91
N TYR A 186 12.84 1.28 8.10
CA TYR A 186 13.72 1.08 9.26
C TYR A 186 13.39 -0.23 9.96
N ARG A 187 14.37 -1.13 10.10
CA ARG A 187 14.23 -2.37 10.89
C ARG A 187 14.56 -2.07 12.34
N THR A 188 13.64 -2.41 13.25
CA THR A 188 13.84 -2.17 14.68
C THR A 188 14.63 -3.29 15.35
N PRO A 189 15.25 -3.05 16.52
CA PRO A 189 15.93 -4.09 17.30
C PRO A 189 15.02 -5.27 17.72
N ALA A 190 13.72 -5.04 17.96
CA ALA A 190 12.76 -6.10 18.25
C ALA A 190 12.24 -6.84 17.01
N GLY A 191 12.76 -6.54 15.81
CA GLY A 191 12.37 -7.21 14.57
C GLY A 191 11.08 -6.71 13.93
N LYS A 192 10.67 -5.47 14.22
CA LYS A 192 9.59 -4.76 13.50
C LYS A 192 10.14 -4.03 12.27
N LEU A 193 9.24 -3.58 11.41
CA LEU A 193 9.55 -2.62 10.33
C LEU A 193 8.76 -1.33 10.58
N VAL A 194 9.44 -0.18 10.51
CA VAL A 194 8.80 1.12 10.32
C VAL A 194 8.90 1.49 8.84
N LEU A 195 7.75 1.79 8.22
CA LEU A 195 7.62 2.14 6.82
C LEU A 195 7.06 3.56 6.72
N ALA A 196 7.81 4.48 6.13
CA ALA A 196 7.32 5.80 5.77
C ALA A 196 6.94 5.80 4.29
N VAL A 197 5.63 5.87 4.00
CA VAL A 197 5.06 5.93 2.65
C VAL A 197 4.99 7.39 2.21
N PRO A 198 5.63 7.79 1.09
CA PRO A 198 5.64 9.18 0.64
C PRO A 198 4.26 9.58 0.11
N THR A 199 3.75 10.69 0.63
CA THR A 199 2.40 11.16 0.33
C THR A 199 2.39 12.65 -0.01
N SER A 200 1.33 13.09 -0.68
CA SER A 200 1.05 14.49 -0.95
C SER A 200 -0.43 14.80 -0.79
N THR A 201 -0.74 16.03 -0.36
CA THR A 201 -2.09 16.59 -0.44
C THR A 201 -2.03 17.97 -1.07
N PHE A 202 -3.11 18.38 -1.73
CA PHE A 202 -3.33 19.77 -2.13
C PHE A 202 -4.61 20.28 -1.48
N ALA A 203 -4.50 21.34 -0.69
CA ALA A 203 -5.62 21.96 -0.01
C ALA A 203 -5.47 23.48 -0.04
N THR A 204 -6.56 24.20 -0.36
CA THR A 204 -6.63 25.67 -0.28
C THR A 204 -5.46 26.42 -0.95
N GLY A 205 -4.96 25.92 -2.08
CA GLY A 205 -3.85 26.54 -2.82
C GLY A 205 -2.44 26.20 -2.33
N THR A 206 -2.32 25.29 -1.35
CA THR A 206 -1.05 24.80 -0.80
C THR A 206 -0.88 23.31 -1.07
N SER A 207 0.27 22.93 -1.62
CA SER A 207 0.72 21.54 -1.71
C SER A 207 1.50 21.18 -0.45
N ILE A 208 1.20 20.03 0.17
CA ILE A 208 1.87 19.54 1.36
C ILE A 208 2.53 18.19 1.02
N GLU A 209 3.86 18.14 1.05
CA GLU A 209 4.64 16.90 0.89
C GLU A 209 4.80 16.24 2.26
N SER A 210 4.31 15.01 2.44
CA SER A 210 4.35 14.29 3.72
C SER A 210 4.89 12.87 3.56
N TYR A 211 5.00 12.15 4.69
CA TYR A 211 5.01 10.70 4.74
C TYR A 211 3.95 10.21 5.73
N THR A 212 3.16 9.22 5.34
CA THR A 212 2.36 8.43 6.30
C THR A 212 3.27 7.34 6.86
N VAL A 213 3.34 7.24 8.19
CA VAL A 213 4.22 6.29 8.88
C VAL A 213 3.40 5.11 9.37
N LEU A 214 3.85 3.91 9.01
CA LEU A 214 3.23 2.63 9.36
C LEU A 214 4.24 1.77 10.12
N VAL A 215 3.78 0.97 11.08
CA VAL A 215 4.60 0.02 11.85
C VAL A 215 4.06 -1.39 11.64
N PHE A 216 4.94 -2.29 11.20
CA PHE A 216 4.67 -3.72 11.03
C PHE A 216 5.31 -4.51 12.17
N ASN A 217 4.50 -5.27 12.89
CA ASN A 217 4.93 -6.27 13.84
C ASN A 217 4.57 -7.68 13.32
N PRO A 218 5.54 -8.48 12.85
CA PRO A 218 5.25 -9.81 12.31
C PRO A 218 4.75 -10.80 13.37
N ASP A 219 4.90 -10.48 14.66
CA ASP A 219 4.55 -11.27 15.83
C ASP A 219 3.24 -10.74 16.45
N TYR A 220 2.13 -11.34 16.04
CA TYR A 220 0.77 -10.97 16.44
C TYR A 220 0.56 -11.05 17.96
N GLU A 221 1.10 -12.08 18.62
CA GLU A 221 0.96 -12.29 20.06
C GLU A 221 1.68 -11.22 20.90
N LYS A 222 2.68 -10.56 20.31
CA LYS A 222 3.40 -9.43 20.90
C LYS A 222 2.96 -8.07 20.36
N SER A 223 1.85 -7.99 19.62
CA SER A 223 1.26 -6.71 19.23
C SER A 223 0.41 -6.15 20.36
N GLU A 224 0.61 -4.87 20.69
CA GLU A 224 -0.11 -4.20 21.78
C GLU A 224 -1.63 -4.13 21.55
N ASP A 225 -2.05 -4.10 20.28
CA ASP A 225 -3.46 -4.03 19.87
C ASP A 225 -3.99 -5.31 19.21
N GLY A 226 -3.17 -6.37 19.14
CA GLY A 226 -3.49 -7.55 18.32
C GLY A 226 -3.61 -7.17 16.85
N GLN A 227 -2.67 -6.36 16.35
CA GLN A 227 -2.55 -5.93 14.96
C GLN A 227 -1.16 -6.20 14.39
N VAL A 228 -1.09 -6.69 13.16
CA VAL A 228 0.15 -6.91 12.41
C VAL A 228 0.67 -5.58 11.83
N TRP A 229 -0.22 -4.66 11.46
CA TRP A 229 0.11 -3.30 11.04
C TRP A 229 -0.62 -2.24 11.87
N ALA A 230 0.05 -1.10 12.10
CA ALA A 230 -0.55 0.07 12.72
C ALA A 230 -0.09 1.37 12.03
N SER A 231 -1.03 2.30 11.82
CA SER A 231 -0.76 3.68 11.45
C SER A 231 -0.16 4.42 12.64
N ALA A 232 1.06 4.94 12.47
CA ALA A 232 1.80 5.71 13.46
C ALA A 232 1.82 7.23 13.14
N GLY A 233 0.83 7.70 12.38
CA GLY A 233 0.62 9.12 12.07
C GLY A 233 1.30 9.61 10.79
N THR A 234 1.38 10.93 10.64
CA THR A 234 1.88 11.60 9.43
C THR A 234 3.01 12.57 9.78
N VAL A 235 4.09 12.53 9.02
CA VAL A 235 5.24 13.44 9.13
C VAL A 235 5.23 14.39 7.94
N ILE A 236 4.93 15.67 8.17
CA ILE A 236 4.98 16.69 7.12
C ILE A 236 6.44 16.99 6.80
N THR A 237 6.81 16.94 5.52
CA THR A 237 8.17 17.16 5.04
C THR A 237 8.36 18.41 4.18
N GLY A 238 7.33 18.90 3.50
CA GLY A 238 7.42 20.09 2.66
C GLY A 238 6.09 20.80 2.47
N GLU A 239 6.16 22.06 2.07
CA GLU A 239 5.02 22.94 1.80
C GLU A 239 5.35 23.82 0.58
N ASP A 240 4.38 24.00 -0.32
CA ASP A 240 4.48 24.91 -1.46
C ASP A 240 3.14 25.64 -1.68
N ASN A 241 3.12 26.96 -1.46
CA ASN A 241 1.92 27.80 -1.62
C ASN A 241 1.89 28.61 -2.93
N SER A 242 2.69 28.22 -3.93
CA SER A 242 2.80 28.94 -5.21
C SER A 242 1.47 29.13 -5.95
N ALA A 243 0.50 28.22 -5.75
CA ALA A 243 -0.84 28.32 -6.32
C ALA A 243 -1.78 29.33 -5.60
N ALA A 244 -1.38 29.88 -4.45
CA ALA A 244 -2.13 30.87 -3.67
C ALA A 244 -1.43 32.22 -3.52
N CYS A 245 -0.10 32.27 -3.58
CA CYS A 245 0.67 33.46 -3.20
C CYS A 245 0.61 34.63 -4.21
N ASP A 246 0.22 34.36 -5.45
CA ASP A 246 0.15 35.33 -6.57
C ASP A 246 1.46 36.14 -6.72
N GLU A 247 2.57 35.44 -6.93
CA GLU A 247 3.94 36.02 -6.99
C GLU A 247 4.33 36.90 -5.78
N GLY A 248 3.62 36.79 -4.67
CA GLY A 248 3.83 37.58 -3.44
C GLY A 248 2.78 38.67 -3.21
N GLN A 249 1.83 38.89 -4.12
CA GLN A 249 0.81 39.95 -4.02
C GLN A 249 -0.25 39.65 -2.95
N VAL A 250 -0.61 38.38 -2.76
CA VAL A 250 -1.62 37.96 -1.76
C VAL A 250 -0.96 37.61 -0.43
N MET A 251 0.11 36.83 -0.47
CA MET A 251 0.91 36.42 0.70
C MET A 251 2.32 36.03 0.24
N PRO A 252 3.33 35.95 1.13
CA PRO A 252 4.67 35.55 0.72
C PRO A 252 4.68 34.14 0.09
N CYS A 253 5.28 34.02 -1.09
CA CYS A 253 5.52 32.72 -1.72
C CYS A 253 6.60 31.95 -0.96
N VAL A 254 6.27 30.72 -0.54
CA VAL A 254 7.17 29.79 0.11
C VAL A 254 7.12 28.43 -0.59
N SER A 255 8.29 27.82 -0.70
CA SER A 255 8.44 26.46 -1.20
C SER A 255 9.59 25.82 -0.41
N ASN A 256 9.28 24.72 0.28
CA ASN A 256 10.25 23.95 1.03
C ASN A 256 10.03 22.45 0.90
N ARG A 257 11.13 21.70 1.03
CA ARG A 257 11.14 20.23 1.03
C ARG A 257 12.10 19.70 2.07
N GLY A 258 11.76 18.55 2.64
CA GLY A 258 12.46 17.95 3.76
C GLY A 258 12.92 16.53 3.48
N ALA A 259 14.18 16.25 3.80
CA ALA A 259 14.72 14.90 3.80
C ALA A 259 14.37 14.22 5.13
N LEU A 260 13.63 13.10 5.07
CA LEU A 260 13.31 12.26 6.23
C LEU A 260 14.45 11.26 6.47
N ALA A 261 14.91 11.17 7.71
CA ALA A 261 15.88 10.17 8.16
C ALA A 261 15.43 9.51 9.48
N PHE A 262 15.57 8.19 9.55
CA PHE A 262 15.41 7.44 10.80
C PHE A 262 16.72 7.40 11.59
N SER A 263 16.64 7.39 12.92
CA SER A 263 17.81 7.22 13.80
C SER A 263 17.45 6.40 15.02
N ALA A 264 18.33 5.46 15.39
CA ALA A 264 18.16 4.62 16.57
C ALA A 264 18.16 5.47 17.86
N VAL A 265 17.38 5.06 18.85
CA VAL A 265 17.31 5.72 20.17
C VAL A 265 17.64 4.69 21.24
N ALA A 266 18.60 5.01 22.11
CA ALA A 266 18.99 4.11 23.19
C ALA A 266 17.81 3.84 24.14
N GLY A 267 17.46 2.57 24.35
CA GLY A 267 16.34 2.16 25.19
C GLY A 267 14.96 2.21 24.52
N SER A 268 14.86 2.55 23.23
CA SER A 268 13.63 2.46 22.44
C SER A 268 13.77 1.44 21.32
N ASP A 269 12.69 0.73 21.01
CA ASP A 269 12.58 -0.12 19.83
C ASP A 269 12.32 0.73 18.56
N LEU A 270 11.44 1.73 18.67
CA LEU A 270 11.10 2.62 17.56
C LEU A 270 12.12 3.78 17.44
N PRO A 271 12.51 4.16 16.21
CA PRO A 271 13.47 5.22 15.94
C PRO A 271 12.93 6.61 16.28
N THR A 272 13.82 7.62 16.30
CA THR A 272 13.45 9.01 16.04
C THR A 272 13.36 9.24 14.54
N ILE A 273 12.39 10.03 14.09
CA ILE A 273 12.35 10.56 12.72
C ILE A 273 12.87 11.99 12.75
N THR A 274 13.85 12.32 11.90
CA THR A 274 14.33 13.69 11.69
C THR A 274 13.95 14.15 10.28
N VAL A 275 13.43 15.38 10.16
CA VAL A 275 13.14 16.05 8.89
C VAL A 275 14.05 17.25 8.75
N THR A 276 15.05 17.17 7.87
CA THR A 276 15.93 18.29 7.56
C THR A 276 15.37 19.04 6.37
N ALA A 277 14.82 20.24 6.62
CA ALA A 277 14.15 21.06 5.60
C ALA A 277 15.11 22.00 4.85
N THR A 278 14.76 22.29 3.60
CA THR A 278 15.46 23.24 2.71
C THR A 278 14.45 24.05 1.92
N GLY A 279 14.82 25.24 1.47
CA GLY A 279 13.91 26.18 0.78
C GLY A 279 13.55 27.36 1.67
N THR A 280 12.32 27.87 1.55
CA THR A 280 11.84 29.05 2.28
C THR A 280 10.63 28.77 3.16
N THR A 281 10.48 29.58 4.21
CA THR A 281 9.32 29.61 5.10
C THR A 281 8.93 31.05 5.44
N ILE A 282 7.73 31.26 5.97
CA ILE A 282 7.25 32.58 6.41
C ILE A 282 7.94 32.93 7.73
N SER A 283 8.58 34.10 7.79
CA SER A 283 9.27 34.61 8.99
C SER A 283 8.48 35.66 9.75
N GLY A 284 7.45 36.24 9.11
CA GLY A 284 6.57 37.24 9.67
C GLY A 284 5.64 37.83 8.59
N PRO A 285 4.82 38.84 8.92
CA PRO A 285 3.92 39.49 7.97
C PRO A 285 4.69 40.02 6.75
N GLY A 286 4.34 39.54 5.56
CA GLY A 286 4.99 39.93 4.30
C GLY A 286 6.44 39.46 4.11
N GLN A 287 6.97 38.60 4.99
CA GLN A 287 8.39 38.23 4.99
C GLN A 287 8.61 36.72 4.93
N THR A 288 9.63 36.32 4.19
CA THR A 288 10.16 34.94 4.20
C THR A 288 11.56 34.90 4.82
N ARG A 289 12.02 33.69 5.13
CA ARG A 289 13.43 33.39 5.41
C ARG A 289 13.80 32.07 4.76
N ALA A 290 15.09 31.86 4.54
CA ALA A 290 15.62 30.54 4.24
C ALA A 290 15.49 29.61 5.46
N LEU A 291 15.24 28.34 5.19
CA LEU A 291 15.34 27.26 6.18
C LEU A 291 16.81 26.80 6.28
N GLY A 292 17.25 26.50 7.51
CA GLY A 292 18.59 26.01 7.81
C GLY A 292 18.58 24.86 8.80
N ALA A 293 19.77 24.46 9.28
CA ALA A 293 19.91 23.30 10.17
C ALA A 293 19.16 23.43 11.51
N ALA A 294 18.87 24.66 11.96
CA ALA A 294 18.06 24.92 13.16
C ALA A 294 16.56 24.67 12.96
N ASP A 295 16.10 24.52 11.71
CA ASP A 295 14.71 24.22 11.34
C ASP A 295 14.48 22.70 11.14
N ALA A 296 15.45 21.87 11.51
CA ALA A 296 15.30 20.42 11.48
C ALA A 296 14.30 19.96 12.55
N ARG A 297 13.20 19.34 12.13
CA ARG A 297 12.14 18.86 13.02
C ARG A 297 12.43 17.43 13.46
N GLN A 298 12.17 17.11 14.73
CA GLN A 298 12.32 15.77 15.28
C GLN A 298 10.98 15.24 15.78
N TYR A 299 10.67 14.01 15.40
CA TYR A 299 9.48 13.31 15.83
C TYR A 299 9.88 12.06 16.60
N HIS A 300 9.25 11.86 17.77
CA HIS A 300 9.41 10.68 18.59
C HIS A 300 8.10 9.92 18.67
N TYR A 301 8.17 8.59 18.78
CA TYR A 301 6.97 7.78 18.99
C TYR A 301 6.43 7.96 20.41
N ASP A 302 5.20 8.44 20.52
CA ASP A 302 4.44 8.54 21.76
C ASP A 302 3.57 7.28 21.89
N ALA A 303 3.91 6.39 22.83
CA ALA A 303 3.19 5.14 23.03
C ALA A 303 1.74 5.32 23.56
N ALA A 304 1.43 6.44 24.22
CA ALA A 304 0.07 6.72 24.68
C ALA A 304 -0.83 7.21 23.53
N ARG A 305 -0.25 7.90 22.54
CA ARG A 305 -0.93 8.32 21.30
C ARG A 305 -0.80 7.31 20.16
N LYS A 306 0.10 6.33 20.29
CA LYS A 306 0.48 5.33 19.28
C LYS A 306 0.95 5.95 17.95
N ALA A 307 1.56 7.13 18.03
CA ALA A 307 1.92 7.92 16.86
C ALA A 307 3.24 8.68 17.06
N TYR A 308 3.89 9.03 15.95
CA TYR A 308 4.99 9.98 15.95
C TYR A 308 4.46 11.41 16.18
N VAL A 309 5.01 12.07 17.20
CA VAL A 309 4.71 13.47 17.53
C VAL A 309 5.95 14.33 17.42
N GLU A 310 5.78 15.55 16.88
CA GLU A 310 6.84 16.56 16.83
C GLU A 310 7.16 17.05 18.25
N LYS A 311 8.42 17.45 18.49
CA LYS A 311 8.96 17.84 19.79
C LYS A 311 9.41 19.30 19.83
#